data_AF-A0ABD3INF1-F1
#
_entry.id   AF-A0ABD3INF1-F1
#
_cell.length_a   1.000
_cell.length_b   1.000
_cell.length_c   1.000
_cell.angle_alpha   90.00
_cell.angle_beta   90.00
_cell.angle_gamma   90.00
#
_symmetry.space_group_name_H-M   'P 1'
#
loop_
_entity.id
_entity.type
_entity.pdbx_description
1 polymer ?
#
loop_
_entity_poly.entity_id
_entity_poly.type
_entity_poly.pdbx_seq_one_letter_code
_entity_poly.pdbx_strand_id
1 'polypeptide(L)'
;MPLTLLHNPSRGYIANDTLEIKAEVCVLTVTPPVKIQPARPTDSFDSYFTGLEELINASETNDNSVGSSSCSQNGASGAETPSLEEVEKAMQSLKECLSYLFKLNMKERLSEALSTLSSARTGLTLEQKVAVETFRANFNDFTSDFLTFEQDNAEFELHKLQKDQRLSAMKKCHETYILYKQLMDDLIKEEEEVKSRKDKLLSDWEILLVESEEAKSGYKDEQKKVAETEEKKRIAEERMSRSTPAWSNLKAQFC
;
A
#
# COMPACT_ATOMS: atom_id res chain seq x y z
N MET A 1 0.34 -15.61 -67.61
CA MET A 1 1.24 -14.44 -67.78
C MET A 1 2.34 -14.54 -66.73
N PRO A 2 3.62 -14.28 -67.06
CA PRO A 2 4.66 -14.20 -66.04
C PRO A 2 4.55 -12.87 -65.29
N LEU A 3 4.25 -12.91 -63.99
CA LEU A 3 4.33 -11.71 -63.15
C LEU A 3 5.79 -11.55 -62.68
N THR A 4 6.46 -10.57 -63.25
CA THR A 4 7.86 -10.22 -62.97
C THR A 4 8.09 -9.82 -61.50
N LEU A 5 9.29 -10.10 -61.00
CA LEU A 5 9.73 -9.79 -59.63
C LEU A 5 9.36 -8.37 -59.19
N LEU A 6 8.75 -8.25 -58.01
CA LEU A 6 8.52 -6.98 -57.33
C LEU A 6 9.26 -7.00 -55.99
N HIS A 7 10.59 -6.86 -56.09
CA HIS A 7 11.53 -7.09 -55.00
C HIS A 7 11.55 -5.93 -53.98
N ASN A 8 10.75 -6.02 -52.92
CA ASN A 8 10.78 -5.07 -51.81
C ASN A 8 11.50 -5.68 -50.57
N PRO A 9 12.72 -5.21 -50.21
CA PRO A 9 13.51 -5.79 -49.13
C PRO A 9 12.93 -5.58 -47.72
N SER A 10 11.80 -4.86 -47.58
CA SER A 10 11.14 -4.58 -46.29
C SER A 10 9.83 -5.34 -46.05
N ARG A 11 9.36 -6.16 -47.01
CA ARG A 11 7.99 -6.73 -46.97
C ARG A 11 7.87 -8.24 -47.31
N GLY A 12 8.98 -8.94 -47.50
CA GLY A 12 8.97 -10.36 -47.85
C GLY A 12 8.44 -10.63 -49.27
N TYR A 13 8.19 -11.90 -49.59
CA TYR A 13 7.56 -12.32 -50.85
C TYR A 13 6.64 -13.53 -50.64
N ILE A 14 5.75 -13.78 -51.59
CA ILE A 14 4.86 -14.95 -51.58
C ILE A 14 5.37 -15.95 -52.62
N ALA A 15 5.54 -17.20 -52.21
CA ALA A 15 5.87 -18.33 -53.08
C ALA A 15 4.98 -19.53 -52.70
N ASN A 16 4.30 -20.14 -53.69
CA ASN A 16 3.39 -21.27 -53.50
C ASN A 16 2.40 -21.04 -52.33
N ASP A 17 1.67 -19.92 -52.39
CA ASP A 17 0.70 -19.44 -51.40
C ASP A 17 1.21 -19.28 -49.96
N THR A 18 2.53 -19.36 -49.75
CA THR A 18 3.21 -19.14 -48.46
C THR A 18 3.94 -17.80 -48.47
N LEU A 19 3.76 -17.00 -47.42
CA LEU A 19 4.42 -15.69 -47.26
C LEU A 19 5.73 -15.85 -46.47
N GLU A 20 6.87 -15.68 -47.14
CA GLU A 20 8.19 -15.68 -46.50
C GLU A 20 8.60 -14.25 -46.13
N ILE A 21 8.75 -13.98 -44.82
CA ILE A 21 9.27 -12.72 -44.29
C ILE A 21 10.64 -13.00 -43.64
N LYS A 22 11.70 -12.44 -44.22
CA LYS A 22 13.05 -12.51 -43.65
C LYS A 22 13.27 -11.33 -42.69
N ALA A 23 13.12 -11.58 -41.39
CA ALA A 23 13.43 -10.62 -40.34
C ALA A 23 14.85 -10.83 -39.81
N GLU A 24 15.61 -9.73 -39.63
CA GLU A 24 16.92 -9.75 -38.99
C GLU A 24 16.76 -9.38 -37.51
N VAL A 25 16.99 -10.35 -36.62
CA VAL A 25 16.74 -10.19 -35.18
C VAL A 25 18.07 -9.94 -34.45
N CYS A 26 18.32 -8.68 -34.11
CA CYS A 26 19.44 -8.29 -33.25
C CYS A 26 19.20 -8.76 -31.81
N VAL A 27 19.59 -10.01 -31.50
CA VAL A 27 19.63 -10.51 -30.13
C VAL A 27 20.80 -9.83 -29.39
N LEU A 28 20.50 -8.73 -28.71
CA LEU A 28 21.45 -8.10 -27.79
C LEU A 28 21.75 -9.06 -26.64
N THR A 29 23.01 -9.48 -26.52
CA THR A 29 23.54 -10.19 -25.35
C THR A 29 23.61 -9.24 -24.15
N VAL A 30 22.46 -9.02 -23.51
CA VAL A 30 22.38 -8.34 -22.22
C VAL A 30 23.09 -9.24 -21.20
N THR A 31 24.19 -8.75 -20.63
CA THR A 31 24.82 -9.39 -19.48
C THR A 31 23.74 -9.60 -18.41
N PRO A 32 23.53 -10.82 -17.88
CA PRO A 32 22.55 -11.02 -16.82
C PRO A 32 22.89 -10.05 -15.67
N PRO A 33 21.90 -9.35 -15.10
CA PRO A 33 22.17 -8.39 -14.03
C PRO A 33 22.98 -9.10 -12.95
N VAL A 34 24.11 -8.50 -12.58
CA VAL A 34 24.95 -9.00 -11.49
C VAL A 34 24.05 -9.30 -10.30
N LYS A 35 24.28 -10.44 -9.62
CA LYS A 35 23.62 -10.76 -8.35
C LYS A 35 24.12 -9.82 -7.24
N ILE A 36 23.81 -8.54 -7.40
CA ILE A 36 23.72 -7.57 -6.33
C ILE A 36 22.63 -8.12 -5.41
N GLN A 37 23.02 -8.74 -4.30
CA GLN A 37 22.10 -8.86 -3.18
C GLN A 37 21.57 -7.45 -2.90
N PRO A 38 20.24 -7.22 -2.86
CA PRO A 38 19.72 -5.92 -2.50
C PRO A 38 20.32 -5.52 -1.15
N ALA A 39 21.19 -4.52 -1.15
CA ALA A 39 21.86 -4.06 0.05
C ALA A 39 20.78 -3.54 0.99
N ARG A 40 20.43 -4.34 2.02
CA ARG A 40 19.24 -4.12 2.85
C ARG A 40 19.25 -2.69 3.39
N PRO A 41 18.30 -1.83 3.00
CA PRO A 41 18.10 -0.54 3.65
C PRO A 41 17.23 -0.72 4.90
N THR A 42 17.38 -1.85 5.63
CA THR A 42 16.53 -2.16 6.78
C THR A 42 16.64 -1.09 7.83
N ASP A 43 17.86 -0.70 8.20
CA ASP A 43 18.11 0.21 9.32
C ASP A 43 17.52 1.62 9.07
N SER A 44 17.49 2.07 7.81
CA SER A 44 16.90 3.36 7.45
C SER A 44 15.37 3.32 7.29
N PHE A 45 14.81 2.20 6.83
CA PHE A 45 13.35 2.01 6.79
C PHE A 45 12.78 1.76 8.19
N ASP A 46 13.40 0.88 8.98
CA ASP A 46 13.05 0.59 10.36
C ASP A 46 13.08 1.85 11.23
N SER A 47 14.15 2.65 11.12
CA SER A 47 14.27 3.94 11.82
C SER A 47 13.15 4.91 11.41
N TYR A 48 12.84 5.02 10.12
CA TYR A 48 11.76 5.87 9.63
C TYR A 48 10.39 5.45 10.18
N PHE A 49 10.04 4.16 10.11
CA PHE A 49 8.74 3.67 10.59
C PHE A 49 8.62 3.63 12.12
N THR A 50 9.74 3.57 12.86
CA THR A 50 9.77 3.75 14.32
C THR A 50 9.46 5.20 14.70
N GLY A 51 10.12 6.18 14.07
CA GLY A 51 9.79 7.60 14.28
C GLY A 51 8.35 7.96 13.83
N LEU A 52 7.79 7.20 12.88
CA LEU A 52 6.39 7.32 12.48
C LEU A 52 5.44 6.82 13.58
N GLU A 53 5.81 5.75 14.31
CA GLU A 53 5.06 5.20 15.45
C GLU A 53 5.04 6.17 16.64
N GLU A 54 6.21 6.75 16.98
CA GLU A 54 6.33 7.80 18.00
C GLU A 54 5.39 8.99 17.71
N LEU A 55 5.32 9.42 16.45
CA LEU A 55 4.49 10.54 16.00
C LEU A 55 2.98 10.20 15.98
N ILE A 56 2.62 8.93 15.70
CA ILE A 56 1.25 8.44 15.91
C ILE A 56 0.89 8.51 17.40
N ASN A 57 1.70 7.92 18.27
CA ASN A 57 1.43 7.82 19.70
C ASN A 57 1.34 9.20 20.38
N ALA A 58 2.21 10.14 20.01
CA ALA A 58 2.18 11.52 20.50
C ALA A 58 0.95 12.34 20.03
N SER A 59 0.20 11.86 19.04
CA SER A 59 -1.01 12.54 18.56
C SER A 59 -2.28 12.22 19.37
N GLU A 60 -2.36 11.02 19.97
CA GLU A 60 -3.56 10.53 20.66
C GLU A 60 -3.76 11.12 22.06
N THR A 61 -2.71 11.71 22.66
CA THR A 61 -2.72 12.19 24.04
C THR A 61 -3.29 13.59 24.24
N ASN A 62 -3.59 14.34 23.16
CA ASN A 62 -3.77 15.80 23.23
C ASN A 62 -5.22 16.30 23.16
N ASP A 63 -6.21 15.47 22.81
CA ASP A 63 -7.58 15.93 22.48
C ASP A 63 -8.49 16.23 23.70
N ASN A 64 -7.95 16.27 24.93
CA ASN A 64 -8.73 16.32 26.19
C ASN A 64 -8.63 17.65 26.97
N SER A 65 -9.08 18.80 26.44
CA SER A 65 -9.28 20.01 27.28
C SER A 65 -10.18 21.11 26.67
N VAL A 66 -10.71 21.98 27.56
CA VAL A 66 -11.45 23.25 27.33
C VAL A 66 -12.86 23.12 26.71
N GLY A 67 -13.92 23.79 27.18
CA GLY A 67 -14.08 24.64 28.38
C GLY A 67 -14.91 25.90 28.14
N SER A 68 -16.23 25.85 28.33
CA SER A 68 -17.16 26.98 28.08
C SER A 68 -17.38 27.89 29.29
N SER A 69 -17.67 29.18 29.06
CA SER A 69 -18.04 30.18 30.10
C SER A 69 -18.93 31.30 29.53
N SER A 70 -19.86 31.84 30.34
CA SER A 70 -20.78 32.92 29.95
C SER A 70 -21.46 33.58 31.17
N CYS A 71 -21.60 34.93 31.23
CA CYS A 71 -22.34 35.62 32.32
C CYS A 71 -22.98 36.99 31.97
N SER A 72 -24.32 37.01 31.88
CA SER A 72 -25.31 37.94 32.51
C SER A 72 -25.15 39.50 32.66
N GLN A 73 -26.05 40.23 31.97
CA GLN A 73 -27.14 41.12 32.49
C GLN A 73 -26.98 42.59 33.04
N ASN A 74 -27.75 43.50 32.39
CA ASN A 74 -28.81 44.44 32.88
C ASN A 74 -28.57 45.78 33.67
N GLY A 75 -29.37 46.81 33.28
CA GLY A 75 -29.73 48.07 34.01
C GLY A 75 -29.43 49.36 33.21
N ALA A 76 -30.33 50.27 32.75
CA ALA A 76 -31.57 50.92 33.23
C ALA A 76 -31.34 52.22 34.07
N SER A 77 -31.97 53.40 33.85
CA SER A 77 -32.92 53.89 32.80
C SER A 77 -33.11 55.42 32.82
N GLY A 78 -33.50 56.01 31.66
CA GLY A 78 -34.34 57.22 31.53
C GLY A 78 -33.68 58.60 31.71
N ALA A 79 -34.20 59.71 31.14
CA ALA A 79 -35.22 59.97 30.09
C ALA A 79 -35.02 61.44 29.63
N GLU A 80 -35.66 62.05 28.62
CA GLU A 80 -36.70 61.71 27.63
C GLU A 80 -36.44 62.67 26.43
N THR A 81 -36.30 62.37 25.13
CA THR A 81 -36.78 61.39 24.12
C THR A 81 -38.04 61.80 23.34
N PRO A 82 -38.13 61.51 22.01
CA PRO A 82 -39.39 61.54 21.24
C PRO A 82 -40.34 60.42 21.68
N SER A 83 -41.43 60.16 20.93
CA SER A 83 -42.55 59.35 21.42
C SER A 83 -42.12 57.96 21.95
N LEU A 84 -42.62 57.63 23.15
CA LEU A 84 -42.14 56.49 23.93
C LEU A 84 -42.26 55.16 23.16
N GLU A 85 -43.40 54.93 22.50
CA GLU A 85 -43.68 53.69 21.79
C GLU A 85 -42.73 53.45 20.60
N GLU A 86 -42.33 54.50 19.88
CA GLU A 86 -41.40 54.40 18.75
C GLU A 86 -39.97 54.11 19.22
N VAL A 87 -39.54 54.76 20.30
CA VAL A 87 -38.22 54.55 20.91
C VAL A 87 -38.15 53.17 21.58
N GLU A 88 -39.19 52.75 22.29
CA GLU A 88 -39.27 51.41 22.88
C GLU A 88 -39.30 50.32 21.80
N LYS A 89 -40.06 50.48 20.70
CA LYS A 89 -40.00 49.53 19.57
C LYS A 89 -38.60 49.41 18.98
N ALA A 90 -37.89 50.52 18.79
CA ALA A 90 -36.52 50.50 18.28
C ALA A 90 -35.55 49.83 19.28
N MET A 91 -35.60 50.20 20.57
CA MET A 91 -34.75 49.61 21.61
C MET A 91 -35.06 48.14 21.89
N GLN A 92 -36.33 47.74 21.84
CA GLN A 92 -36.75 46.35 22.04
C GLN A 92 -36.36 45.48 20.84
N SER A 93 -36.53 45.97 19.61
CA SER A 93 -36.01 45.30 18.41
C SER A 93 -34.49 45.11 18.49
N LEU A 94 -33.76 46.11 19.00
CA LEU A 94 -32.31 46.04 19.20
C LEU A 94 -31.92 45.03 20.29
N LYS A 95 -32.64 45.00 21.43
CA LYS A 95 -32.47 43.98 22.48
C LYS A 95 -32.77 42.57 22.00
N GLU A 96 -33.82 42.38 21.21
CA GLU A 96 -34.20 41.08 20.65
C GLU A 96 -33.17 40.58 19.62
N CYS A 97 -32.66 41.47 18.76
CA CYS A 97 -31.50 41.20 17.91
C CYS A 97 -30.27 40.75 18.73
N LEU A 98 -29.95 41.45 19.83
CA LEU A 98 -28.79 41.13 20.67
C LEU A 98 -28.97 39.89 21.56
N SER A 99 -30.19 39.42 21.81
CA SER A 99 -30.48 38.31 22.75
C SER A 99 -30.74 36.95 22.09
N TYR A 100 -30.96 36.88 20.78
CA TYR A 100 -31.44 35.65 20.10
C TYR A 100 -30.45 34.99 19.12
N LEU A 101 -29.14 35.09 19.45
CA LEU A 101 -27.97 34.65 18.68
C LEU A 101 -27.71 35.42 17.37
N PHE A 102 -26.43 35.44 16.97
CA PHE A 102 -25.98 35.80 15.62
C PHE A 102 -26.71 34.95 14.57
N LYS A 103 -27.64 35.57 13.84
CA LYS A 103 -28.14 35.10 12.54
C LYS A 103 -27.89 36.20 11.51
N LEU A 104 -27.50 35.81 10.29
CA LEU A 104 -26.93 36.72 9.27
C LEU A 104 -27.77 37.99 8.99
N ASN A 105 -29.09 37.88 9.13
CA ASN A 105 -30.07 38.97 9.03
C ASN A 105 -29.79 40.19 9.93
N MET A 106 -29.03 40.01 11.03
CA MET A 106 -28.57 41.08 11.93
C MET A 106 -27.97 42.27 11.18
N LYS A 107 -27.11 42.01 10.17
CA LYS A 107 -26.46 43.05 9.36
C LYS A 107 -27.46 43.85 8.53
N GLU A 108 -28.47 43.18 7.98
CA GLU A 108 -29.51 43.79 7.14
C GLU A 108 -30.44 44.67 7.98
N ARG A 109 -30.92 44.15 9.12
CA ARG A 109 -31.76 44.91 10.07
C ARG A 109 -31.03 46.09 10.71
N LEU A 110 -29.75 45.97 11.05
CA LEU A 110 -28.98 47.12 11.51
C LEU A 110 -28.73 48.14 10.39
N SER A 111 -28.54 47.72 9.14
CA SER A 111 -28.46 48.65 8.02
C SER A 111 -29.77 49.40 7.79
N GLU A 112 -30.92 48.74 7.97
CA GLU A 112 -32.26 49.34 7.90
C GLU A 112 -32.50 50.33 9.05
N ALA A 113 -32.14 49.97 10.29
CA ALA A 113 -32.23 50.85 11.46
C ALA A 113 -31.30 52.07 11.34
N LEU A 114 -30.04 51.87 10.93
CA LEU A 114 -29.09 52.96 10.69
C LEU A 114 -29.50 53.85 9.53
N SER A 115 -30.09 53.30 8.46
CA SER A 115 -30.68 54.08 7.36
C SER A 115 -31.80 54.98 7.88
N THR A 116 -32.73 54.41 8.67
CA THR A 116 -33.86 55.13 9.29
C THR A 116 -33.38 56.27 10.19
N LEU A 117 -32.37 56.03 11.04
CA LEU A 117 -31.74 57.05 11.88
C LEU A 117 -31.01 58.13 11.05
N SER A 118 -30.41 57.76 9.92
CA SER A 118 -29.75 58.71 9.01
C SER A 118 -30.76 59.60 8.26
N SER A 119 -31.95 59.10 7.93
CA SER A 119 -33.06 59.94 7.44
C SER A 119 -33.65 60.85 8.54
N ALA A 120 -33.64 60.42 9.80
CA ALA A 120 -34.11 61.21 10.95
C ALA A 120 -33.12 62.31 11.43
N ARG A 121 -32.01 62.53 10.71
CA ARG A 121 -30.85 63.36 11.13
C ARG A 121 -31.18 64.83 11.46
N THR A 122 -32.31 65.37 11.01
CA THR A 122 -32.80 66.70 11.41
C THR A 122 -33.42 66.74 12.81
N GLY A 123 -33.99 65.63 13.32
CA GLY A 123 -34.65 65.56 14.62
C GLY A 123 -33.78 65.09 15.79
N LEU A 124 -32.66 64.40 15.53
CA LEU A 124 -31.76 63.88 16.57
C LEU A 124 -30.97 65.00 17.28
N THR A 125 -30.80 64.89 18.61
CA THR A 125 -29.90 65.78 19.39
C THR A 125 -28.43 65.55 19.02
N LEU A 126 -27.53 66.44 19.47
CA LEU A 126 -26.10 66.30 19.22
C LEU A 126 -25.53 65.02 19.85
N GLU A 127 -25.91 64.72 21.10
CA GLU A 127 -25.49 63.50 21.80
C GLU A 127 -26.08 62.24 21.18
N GLN A 128 -27.33 62.27 20.69
CA GLN A 128 -27.92 61.16 19.94
C GLN A 128 -27.17 60.92 18.62
N LYS A 129 -26.75 61.98 17.91
CA LYS A 129 -25.92 61.86 16.69
C LYS A 129 -24.57 61.20 16.99
N VAL A 130 -23.87 61.66 18.03
CA VAL A 130 -22.60 61.06 18.49
C VAL A 130 -22.81 59.60 18.90
N ALA A 131 -23.85 59.29 19.67
CA ALA A 131 -24.16 57.92 20.10
C ALA A 131 -24.45 56.99 18.92
N VAL A 132 -25.18 57.44 17.89
CA VAL A 132 -25.45 56.65 16.68
C VAL A 132 -24.19 56.48 15.83
N GLU A 133 -23.33 57.50 15.71
CA GLU A 133 -22.06 57.39 14.98
C GLU A 133 -21.05 56.48 15.70
N THR A 134 -20.95 56.56 17.04
CA THR A 134 -20.16 55.64 17.88
C THR A 134 -20.69 54.21 17.83
N PHE A 135 -22.00 54.02 17.95
CA PHE A 135 -22.62 52.68 17.84
C PHE A 135 -22.37 52.07 16.46
N ARG A 136 -22.46 52.87 15.39
CA ARG A 136 -22.15 52.43 14.02
C ARG A 136 -20.67 52.05 13.85
N ALA A 137 -19.74 52.76 14.47
CA ALA A 137 -18.32 52.38 14.48
C ALA A 137 -18.14 51.03 15.16
N ASN A 138 -18.51 50.94 16.44
CA ASN A 138 -18.41 49.72 17.25
C ASN A 138 -19.07 48.50 16.58
N PHE A 139 -20.20 48.68 15.90
CA PHE A 139 -20.88 47.59 15.19
C PHE A 139 -20.17 47.17 13.89
N ASN A 140 -19.56 48.11 13.15
CA ASN A 140 -18.75 47.76 11.98
C ASN A 140 -17.52 46.96 12.41
N ASP A 141 -16.84 47.39 13.46
CA ASP A 141 -15.65 46.73 14.01
C ASP A 141 -16.00 45.31 14.49
N PHE A 142 -17.04 45.18 15.33
CA PHE A 142 -17.63 43.90 15.76
C PHE A 142 -18.06 42.99 14.59
N THR A 143 -18.60 43.55 13.51
CA THR A 143 -18.96 42.78 12.32
C THR A 143 -17.73 42.32 11.55
N SER A 144 -16.66 43.12 11.52
CA SER A 144 -15.37 42.76 10.91
C SER A 144 -14.70 41.63 11.70
N ASP A 145 -14.63 41.76 13.02
CA ASP A 145 -14.06 40.76 13.92
C ASP A 145 -14.84 39.43 13.84
N PHE A 146 -16.18 39.49 13.83
CA PHE A 146 -17.02 38.29 13.70
C PHE A 146 -16.86 37.59 12.33
N LEU A 147 -16.81 38.34 11.22
CA LEU A 147 -16.59 37.75 9.90
C LEU A 147 -15.18 37.17 9.76
N THR A 148 -14.19 37.77 10.41
CA THR A 148 -12.82 37.24 10.47
C THR A 148 -12.81 35.94 11.27
N PHE A 149 -13.43 35.92 12.46
CA PHE A 149 -13.58 34.72 13.28
C PHE A 149 -14.28 33.56 12.55
N GLU A 150 -15.39 33.81 11.83
CA GLU A 150 -16.09 32.77 11.06
C GLU A 150 -15.19 32.18 9.96
N GLN A 151 -14.37 33.01 9.31
CA GLN A 151 -13.40 32.56 8.31
C GLN A 151 -12.26 31.75 8.94
N ASP A 152 -11.62 32.28 10.00
CA ASP A 152 -10.51 31.63 10.71
C ASP A 152 -10.94 30.28 11.32
N ASN A 153 -12.17 30.21 11.84
CA ASN A 153 -12.76 28.98 12.39
C ASN A 153 -13.04 27.94 11.29
N ALA A 154 -13.48 28.36 10.10
CA ALA A 154 -13.65 27.47 8.95
C ALA A 154 -12.29 26.95 8.42
N GLU A 155 -11.25 27.78 8.42
CA GLU A 155 -9.87 27.37 8.08
C GLU A 155 -9.29 26.41 9.14
N PHE A 156 -9.53 26.65 10.42
CA PHE A 156 -9.15 25.76 11.52
C PHE A 156 -9.79 24.38 11.41
N GLU A 157 -11.10 24.27 11.24
CA GLU A 157 -11.77 22.97 11.10
C GLU A 157 -11.37 22.24 9.81
N LEU A 158 -11.06 22.96 8.72
CA LEU A 158 -10.46 22.37 7.52
C LEU A 158 -9.06 21.80 7.81
N HIS A 159 -8.20 22.55 8.51
CA HIS A 159 -6.86 22.07 8.88
C HIS A 159 -6.90 20.88 9.84
N LYS A 160 -7.85 20.86 10.77
CA LYS A 160 -8.13 19.75 11.68
C LYS A 160 -8.59 18.49 10.94
N LEU A 161 -9.55 18.61 10.03
CA LEU A 161 -9.97 17.49 9.17
C LEU A 161 -8.81 16.93 8.33
N GLN A 162 -7.95 17.82 7.78
CA GLN A 162 -6.76 17.38 7.05
C GLN A 162 -5.68 16.74 7.95
N LYS A 163 -5.53 17.17 9.22
CA LYS A 163 -4.67 16.50 10.22
C LYS A 163 -5.12 15.05 10.38
N ASP A 164 -6.41 14.84 10.61
CA ASP A 164 -6.97 13.52 10.92
C ASP A 164 -6.92 12.59 9.71
N GLN A 165 -7.15 13.11 8.50
CA GLN A 165 -6.93 12.38 7.25
C GLN A 165 -5.46 11.95 7.07
N ARG A 166 -4.51 12.83 7.37
CA ARG A 166 -3.06 12.51 7.31
C ARG A 166 -2.66 11.49 8.37
N LEU A 167 -3.18 11.60 9.59
CA LEU A 167 -2.97 10.62 10.67
C LEU A 167 -3.52 9.24 10.31
N SER A 168 -4.71 9.17 9.72
CA SER A 168 -5.29 7.91 9.22
C SER A 168 -4.44 7.25 8.13
N ALA A 169 -3.95 8.04 7.17
CA ALA A 169 -3.03 7.55 6.14
C ALA A 169 -1.69 7.09 6.75
N MET A 170 -1.16 7.81 7.73
CA MET A 170 0.09 7.50 8.43
C MET A 170 0.01 6.17 9.20
N LYS A 171 -1.08 5.94 9.95
CA LYS A 171 -1.36 4.66 10.61
C LYS A 171 -1.39 3.50 9.62
N LYS A 172 -2.14 3.63 8.52
CA LYS A 172 -2.22 2.61 7.48
C LYS A 172 -0.86 2.29 6.85
N CYS A 173 0.00 3.29 6.65
CA CYS A 173 1.35 3.07 6.14
C CYS A 173 2.21 2.28 7.14
N HIS A 174 2.17 2.60 8.43
CA HIS A 174 2.88 1.87 9.48
C HIS A 174 2.37 0.42 9.63
N GLU A 175 1.05 0.21 9.67
CA GLU A 175 0.41 -1.12 9.64
C GLU A 175 0.86 -1.97 8.45
N THR A 176 0.90 -1.37 7.25
CA THR A 176 1.34 -2.06 6.03
C THR A 176 2.81 -2.45 6.09
N TYR A 177 3.67 -1.59 6.66
CA TYR A 177 5.09 -1.89 6.87
C TYR A 177 5.29 -3.06 7.84
N ILE A 178 4.53 -3.14 8.95
CA ILE A 178 4.59 -4.27 9.89
C ILE A 178 4.28 -5.59 9.16
N LEU A 179 3.21 -5.62 8.37
CA LEU A 179 2.81 -6.81 7.60
C LEU A 179 3.88 -7.23 6.58
N TYR A 180 4.50 -6.27 5.88
CA TYR A 180 5.57 -6.55 4.93
C TYR A 180 6.86 -7.01 5.63
N LYS A 181 7.16 -6.52 6.83
CA LYS A 181 8.31 -6.98 7.63
C LYS A 181 8.14 -8.44 8.04
N GLN A 182 6.98 -8.79 8.58
CA GLN A 182 6.63 -10.17 8.93
C GLN A 182 6.72 -11.11 7.72
N LEU A 183 6.18 -10.71 6.56
CA LEU A 183 6.25 -11.48 5.32
C LEU A 183 7.71 -11.67 4.84
N MET A 184 8.56 -10.66 4.98
CA MET A 184 9.99 -10.78 4.66
C MET A 184 10.72 -11.76 5.60
N ASP A 185 10.41 -11.75 6.90
CA ASP A 185 11.00 -12.68 7.87
C ASP A 185 10.57 -14.13 7.62
N ASP A 186 9.30 -14.38 7.26
CA ASP A 186 8.84 -15.71 6.83
C ASP A 186 9.49 -16.16 5.52
N LEU A 187 9.67 -15.27 4.52
CA LEU A 187 10.36 -15.61 3.26
C LEU A 187 11.84 -15.98 3.47
N ILE A 188 12.54 -15.31 4.40
CA ILE A 188 13.93 -15.63 4.78
C ILE A 188 14.01 -17.04 5.38
N LYS A 189 13.02 -17.42 6.19
CA LYS A 189 12.90 -18.75 6.79
C LYS A 189 12.59 -19.83 5.75
N GLU A 190 11.72 -19.55 4.77
CA GLU A 190 11.49 -20.46 3.64
C GLU A 190 12.75 -20.65 2.77
N GLU A 191 13.53 -19.59 2.52
CA GLU A 191 14.79 -19.69 1.76
C GLU A 191 15.79 -20.65 2.42
N GLU A 192 16.00 -20.54 3.73
CA GLU A 192 16.89 -21.43 4.48
C GLU A 192 16.36 -22.88 4.57
N GLU A 193 15.04 -23.10 4.62
CA GLU A 193 14.48 -24.46 4.56
C GLU A 193 14.68 -25.09 3.17
N VAL A 194 14.39 -24.35 2.09
CA VAL A 194 14.60 -24.81 0.70
C VAL A 194 16.08 -25.13 0.45
N LYS A 195 16.98 -24.31 0.97
CA LYS A 195 18.44 -24.53 0.95
C LYS A 195 18.83 -25.80 1.70
N SER A 196 18.36 -26.01 2.93
CA SER A 196 18.60 -27.24 3.69
C SER A 196 18.08 -28.50 2.98
N ARG A 197 16.87 -28.44 2.39
CA ARG A 197 16.30 -29.54 1.59
C ARG A 197 17.15 -29.85 0.34
N LYS A 198 17.69 -28.83 -0.32
CA LYS A 198 18.58 -28.97 -1.48
C LYS A 198 19.93 -29.59 -1.08
N ASP A 199 20.52 -29.13 0.01
CA ASP A 199 21.82 -29.63 0.48
C ASP A 199 21.72 -31.10 0.93
N LYS A 200 20.58 -31.49 1.54
CA LYS A 200 20.25 -32.92 1.76
C LYS A 200 20.17 -33.70 0.44
N LEU A 201 19.44 -33.18 -0.56
CA LEU A 201 19.26 -33.87 -1.85
C LEU A 201 20.59 -34.08 -2.59
N LEU A 202 21.56 -33.17 -2.43
CA LEU A 202 22.92 -33.37 -2.95
C LEU A 202 23.63 -34.53 -2.24
N SER A 203 23.55 -34.62 -0.90
CA SER A 203 24.12 -35.73 -0.14
C SER A 203 23.43 -37.08 -0.45
N ASP A 204 22.09 -37.10 -0.57
CA ASP A 204 21.33 -38.28 -0.99
C ASP A 204 21.77 -38.76 -2.40
N TRP A 205 22.12 -37.83 -3.31
CA TRP A 205 22.62 -38.15 -4.66
C TRP A 205 24.07 -38.67 -4.64
N GLU A 206 24.95 -38.12 -3.80
CA GLU A 206 26.31 -38.62 -3.62
C GLU A 206 26.32 -40.07 -3.10
N ILE A 207 25.42 -40.42 -2.16
CA ILE A 207 25.23 -41.79 -1.68
C ILE A 207 24.78 -42.71 -2.83
N LEU A 208 23.74 -42.32 -3.57
CA LEU A 208 23.21 -43.11 -4.69
C LEU A 208 24.25 -43.35 -5.79
N LEU A 209 25.16 -42.40 -6.02
CA LEU A 209 26.26 -42.56 -6.98
C LEU A 209 27.25 -43.65 -6.53
N VAL A 210 27.57 -43.72 -5.23
CA VAL A 210 28.44 -44.77 -4.66
C VAL A 210 27.75 -46.14 -4.74
N GLU A 211 26.50 -46.26 -4.27
CA GLU A 211 25.72 -47.49 -4.33
C GLU A 211 25.59 -48.02 -5.77
N SER A 212 25.42 -47.11 -6.75
CA SER A 212 25.35 -47.43 -8.17
C SER A 212 26.66 -48.01 -8.72
N GLU A 213 27.82 -47.44 -8.38
CA GLU A 213 29.12 -47.98 -8.82
C GLU A 213 29.48 -49.29 -8.11
N GLU A 214 29.13 -49.45 -6.83
CA GLU A 214 29.30 -50.71 -6.08
C GLU A 214 28.46 -51.84 -6.71
N ALA A 215 27.16 -51.61 -6.94
CA ALA A 215 26.27 -52.58 -7.56
C ALA A 215 26.73 -52.97 -8.98
N LYS A 216 27.20 -51.98 -9.76
CA LYS A 216 27.80 -52.15 -11.09
C LYS A 216 29.13 -52.91 -11.06
N SER A 217 29.90 -52.85 -9.98
CA SER A 217 31.08 -53.71 -9.78
C SER A 217 30.66 -55.14 -9.44
N GLY A 218 29.79 -55.32 -8.44
CA GLY A 218 29.29 -56.64 -8.03
C GLY A 218 28.63 -57.41 -9.18
N TYR A 219 27.89 -56.73 -10.06
CA TYR A 219 27.33 -57.33 -11.27
C TYR A 219 28.40 -57.90 -12.22
N LYS A 220 29.53 -57.21 -12.41
CA LYS A 220 30.64 -57.71 -13.26
C LYS A 220 31.31 -58.93 -12.65
N ASP A 221 31.51 -58.91 -11.33
CA ASP A 221 32.09 -60.06 -10.62
C ASP A 221 31.17 -61.29 -10.70
N GLU A 222 29.85 -61.10 -10.59
CA GLU A 222 28.89 -62.19 -10.75
C GLU A 222 28.81 -62.68 -12.20
N GLN A 223 28.81 -61.78 -13.19
CA GLN A 223 28.88 -62.13 -14.62
C GLN A 223 30.11 -63.00 -14.92
N LYS A 224 31.26 -62.70 -14.30
CA LYS A 224 32.47 -63.53 -14.41
C LYS A 224 32.28 -64.92 -13.77
N LYS A 225 31.68 -65.00 -12.57
CA LYS A 225 31.39 -66.30 -11.91
C LYS A 225 30.42 -67.15 -12.73
N VAL A 226 29.41 -66.54 -13.35
CA VAL A 226 28.48 -67.22 -14.26
C VAL A 226 29.26 -67.82 -15.44
N ALA A 227 30.04 -67.04 -16.18
CA ALA A 227 30.84 -67.57 -17.30
C ALA A 227 31.81 -68.69 -16.87
N GLU A 228 32.45 -68.57 -15.71
CA GLU A 228 33.30 -69.63 -15.15
C GLU A 228 32.51 -70.92 -14.80
N THR A 229 31.26 -70.82 -14.35
CA THR A 229 30.43 -71.97 -13.99
C THR A 229 29.75 -72.60 -15.21
N GLU A 230 29.43 -71.81 -16.23
CA GLU A 230 28.96 -72.30 -17.53
C GLU A 230 30.03 -73.13 -18.26
N GLU A 231 31.30 -72.69 -18.26
CA GLU A 231 32.39 -73.50 -18.84
C GLU A 231 32.66 -74.79 -18.02
N LYS A 232 32.61 -74.70 -16.68
CA LYS A 232 32.70 -75.90 -15.81
C LYS A 232 31.56 -76.89 -16.10
N LYS A 233 30.34 -76.39 -16.36
CA LYS A 233 29.18 -77.18 -16.79
C LYS A 233 29.41 -77.80 -18.18
N ARG A 234 29.84 -77.04 -19.18
CA ARG A 234 30.13 -77.53 -20.53
C ARG A 234 31.13 -78.69 -20.52
N ILE A 235 32.21 -78.55 -19.72
CA ILE A 235 33.21 -79.62 -19.53
C ILE A 235 32.61 -80.86 -18.86
N ALA A 236 31.68 -80.70 -17.91
CA ALA A 236 30.98 -81.83 -17.27
C ALA A 236 30.02 -82.55 -18.25
N GLU A 237 29.28 -81.81 -19.06
CA GLU A 237 28.39 -82.34 -20.10
C GLU A 237 29.17 -83.07 -21.21
N GLU A 238 30.34 -82.56 -21.60
CA GLU A 238 31.27 -83.24 -22.52
C GLU A 238 31.78 -84.58 -21.93
N ARG A 239 32.14 -84.60 -20.64
CA ARG A 239 32.57 -85.83 -19.93
C ARG A 239 31.43 -86.86 -19.84
N MET A 240 30.20 -86.43 -19.58
CA MET A 240 29.02 -87.30 -19.52
C MET A 240 28.65 -87.85 -20.91
N SER A 241 28.78 -87.03 -21.95
CA SER A 241 28.62 -87.48 -23.35
C SER A 241 29.66 -88.54 -23.72
N ARG A 242 30.91 -88.36 -23.28
CA ARG A 242 32.01 -89.32 -23.50
C ARG A 242 31.92 -90.60 -22.67
N SER A 243 31.25 -90.60 -21.52
CA SER A 243 31.02 -91.82 -20.72
C SER A 243 29.84 -92.65 -21.22
N THR A 244 28.92 -92.06 -21.97
CA THR A 244 27.70 -92.72 -22.46
C THR A 244 27.95 -94.00 -23.29
N PRO A 245 28.93 -94.07 -24.22
CA PRO A 245 29.28 -95.31 -24.91
C PRO A 245 29.85 -96.37 -23.96
N ALA A 246 30.72 -95.99 -23.01
CA ALA A 246 31.30 -96.92 -22.04
C ALA A 246 30.22 -97.51 -21.10
N TRP A 247 29.25 -96.69 -20.68
CA TRP A 247 28.10 -97.13 -19.89
C TRP A 247 27.18 -98.06 -20.69
N SER A 248 26.98 -97.80 -21.97
CA SER A 248 26.20 -98.67 -22.88
C SER A 248 26.89 -100.02 -23.08
N ASN A 249 28.21 -100.03 -23.29
CA ASN A 249 29.00 -101.25 -23.39
C ASN A 249 28.99 -102.06 -22.09
N LEU A 250 29.03 -101.40 -20.92
CA LEU A 250 28.94 -102.07 -19.62
C LEU A 250 27.56 -102.73 -19.43
N LYS A 251 26.47 -102.04 -19.78
CA LYS A 251 25.12 -102.62 -19.75
C LYS A 251 25.00 -103.86 -20.63
N ALA A 252 25.60 -103.85 -21.83
CA ALA A 252 25.61 -104.98 -22.76
C ALA A 252 26.41 -106.20 -22.28
N GLN A 253 27.03 -106.16 -21.09
CA GLN A 253 27.62 -107.34 -20.43
C GLN A 253 26.65 -108.04 -19.46
N PHE A 254 25.47 -107.45 -19.21
CA PHE A 254 24.45 -107.93 -18.28
C PHE A 254 23.05 -108.04 -18.91
N CYS A 255 22.97 -108.15 -20.24
CA CYS A 255 21.75 -108.31 -21.04
C CYS A 255 21.99 -109.34 -22.15
#